data_AF-A0AAX0TZ57-F1
#
_entry.id   AF-A0AAX0TZ57-F1
#
_cell.length_a   1.000
_cell.length_b   1.000
_cell.length_c   1.000
_cell.angle_alpha   90.00
_cell.angle_beta   90.00
_cell.angle_gamma   90.00
#
_symmetry.space_group_name_H-M   'P 1'
#
loop_
_entity.id
_entity.type
_entity.pdbx_description
1 polymer ?
#
loop_
_entity_poly.entity_id
_entity_poly.type
_entity_poly.pdbx_seq_one_letter_code
_entity_poly.pdbx_strand_id
1 'polypeptide(L)' 'MTEAFLCDAIRTPIGRYGGALAPVRADDLGAVPLKALVERNRDVDWAAVDDVIYGCAN' A
#
# COMPACT_ATOMS: atom_id res chain seq x y z
N MET A 1 -6.29 -24.10 13.26
CA MET A 1 -6.41 -22.68 12.89
C MET A 1 -4.99 -22.17 12.73
N THR A 2 -4.66 -21.56 11.60
CA THR A 2 -3.36 -20.91 11.41
C THR A 2 -3.35 -19.56 12.12
N GLU A 3 -2.22 -19.20 12.70
CA GLU A 3 -2.01 -17.89 13.31
C GLU A 3 -1.81 -16.83 12.22
N ALA A 4 -2.24 -15.60 12.48
CA ALA A 4 -2.08 -14.47 11.57
C ALA A 4 -1.15 -13.43 12.21
N PHE A 5 -0.15 -12.98 11.45
CA PHE A 5 0.85 -12.03 11.90
C PHE A 5 0.83 -10.76 11.05
N LEU A 6 1.03 -9.60 11.68
CA LEU A 6 1.34 -8.37 10.97
C LEU A 6 2.85 -8.24 10.82
N CYS A 7 3.36 -8.22 9.59
CA CYS A 7 4.80 -8.26 9.32
C CYS A 7 5.41 -6.86 9.09
N ASP A 8 4.89 -6.10 8.13
CA ASP A 8 5.35 -4.74 7.79
C ASP A 8 4.15 -3.83 7.52
N ALA A 9 4.33 -2.52 7.73
CA ALA A 9 3.30 -1.53 7.50
C ALA A 9 3.93 -0.20 7.07
N ILE A 10 3.35 0.41 6.04
CA ILE A 10 3.79 1.71 5.54
C ILE A 10 2.62 2.51 4.98
N ARG A 11 2.79 3.83 4.89
CA ARG A 11 1.77 4.75 4.41
C ARG A 11 2.40 5.92 3.67
N THR A 12 1.60 6.58 2.84
CA THR A 12 1.94 7.92 2.34
C THR A 12 1.80 8.96 3.47
N PRO A 13 2.36 10.16 3.29
CA PRO A 13 1.88 11.33 4.01
C PRO A 13 0.39 11.57 3.76
N ILE A 14 -0.25 12.32 4.65
CA ILE A 14 -1.64 12.76 4.47
C ILE A 14 -1.61 14.16 3.85
N GLY A 15 -2.20 14.30 2.65
CA GLY A 15 -2.31 15.57 1.95
C GLY A 15 -3.48 16.42 2.47
N ARG A 16 -3.32 17.74 2.50
CA ARG A 16 -4.45 18.67 2.65
C ARG A 16 -5.26 18.74 1.35
N TYR A 17 -6.53 19.11 1.44
CA TYR A 17 -7.37 19.40 0.27
C TYR A 17 -6.69 20.45 -0.63
N GLY A 18 -6.59 20.17 -1.94
CA GLY A 18 -5.85 21.01 -2.90
C GLY A 18 -4.35 21.14 -2.63
N GLY A 19 -3.77 20.28 -1.77
CA GLY A 19 -2.38 20.36 -1.33
C GLY A 19 -1.43 19.44 -2.11
N ALA A 20 -0.35 19.03 -1.44
CA ALA A 20 0.80 18.37 -2.06
C ALA A 20 0.51 17.07 -2.83
N LEU A 21 -0.56 16.35 -2.47
CA LEU A 21 -0.94 15.09 -3.14
C LEU A 21 -2.12 15.25 -4.11
N ALA A 22 -2.71 16.44 -4.21
CA ALA A 22 -3.86 16.68 -5.09
C ALA A 22 -3.60 16.40 -6.58
N PRO A 23 -2.38 16.58 -7.12
CA PRO A 23 -2.10 16.22 -8.52
C PRO A 23 -1.97 14.71 -8.77
N VAL A 24 -1.85 13.89 -7.73
CA VAL A 24 -1.64 12.44 -7.86
C VAL A 24 -2.99 11.76 -7.96
N ARG A 25 -3.18 10.95 -9.00
CA ARG A 25 -4.41 10.15 -9.14
C ARG A 25 -4.53 9.16 -7.97
N ALA A 26 -5.75 8.84 -7.59
CA ALA A 26 -6.00 7.97 -6.44
C ALA A 26 -5.42 6.55 -6.62
N ASP A 27 -5.44 6.01 -7.84
CA ASP A 27 -4.85 4.72 -8.20
C ASP A 27 -3.31 4.74 -8.10
N ASP A 28 -2.68 5.78 -8.64
CA ASP A 28 -1.23 5.99 -8.48
C ASP A 28 -0.83 6.14 -7.01
N LEU A 29 -1.62 6.91 -6.24
CA LEU A 29 -1.37 7.11 -4.81
C LEU A 29 -1.55 5.81 -4.02
N GLY A 30 -2.55 5.00 -4.37
CA GLY A 30 -2.78 3.68 -3.78
C GLY A 30 -1.66 2.68 -4.07
N ALA A 31 -0.98 2.81 -5.21
CA ALA A 31 0.16 1.95 -5.56
C ALA A 31 1.46 2.30 -4.82
N VAL A 32 1.60 3.51 -4.26
CA VAL A 32 2.81 3.94 -3.54
C VAL A 32 3.17 3.01 -2.35
N PRO A 33 2.26 2.72 -1.39
CA PRO A 33 2.58 1.82 -0.28
C PRO A 33 2.87 0.38 -0.76
N LEU A 34 2.23 -0.09 -1.83
CA LEU A 34 2.50 -1.42 -2.39
C LEU A 34 3.93 -1.54 -2.92
N LYS A 35 4.38 -0.55 -3.71
CA LYS A 35 5.76 -0.50 -4.23
C LYS A 35 6.77 -0.45 -3.10
N ALA A 36 6.50 0.36 -2.07
CA ALA A 36 7.38 0.47 -0.90
C ALA A 36 7.49 -0.86 -0.13
N LEU A 37 6.41 -1.64 0.00
CA LEU A 37 6.45 -2.97 0.62
C LEU A 37 7.32 -3.94 -0.18
N VAL A 38 7.19 -3.95 -1.51
CA VAL A 38 8.03 -4.77 -2.41
C VAL A 38 9.51 -4.42 -2.26
N GLU A 39 9.84 -3.13 -2.21
CA GLU A 39 11.23 -2.66 -2.09
C GLU A 39 11.87 -3.01 -0.74
N ARG A 40 11.08 -2.99 0.35
CA ARG A 40 11.52 -3.27 1.73
C ARG A 40 11.64 -4.75 2.03
N ASN A 41 10.83 -5.59 1.39
CA ASN A 41 10.75 -7.03 1.65
C ASN A 41 11.15 -7.80 0.39
N ARG A 42 12.44 -7.73 0.04
CA ARG A 42 12.99 -8.27 -1.22
C ARG A 42 13.01 -9.79 -1.30
N ASP A 43 12.99 -10.46 -0.16
CA ASP A 43 13.05 -11.93 -0.06
C ASP A 43 11.66 -12.58 -0.10
N VAL A 44 10.59 -11.78 -0.18
CA VAL A 44 9.21 -12.26 -0.30
C VAL A 44 8.93 -12.71 -1.74
N ASP A 45 8.32 -13.90 -1.89
CA ASP A 45 7.73 -14.31 -3.16
C ASP A 45 6.41 -13.58 -3.39
N TRP A 46 6.47 -12.48 -4.13
CA TRP A 46 5.31 -11.65 -4.44
C TRP A 46 4.32 -12.32 -5.40
N ALA A 47 4.71 -13.41 -6.09
CA ALA A 47 3.77 -14.20 -6.90
C ALA A 47 2.88 -15.10 -6.03
N ALA A 48 3.22 -15.30 -4.76
CA ALA A 48 2.44 -16.08 -3.80
C ALA A 48 1.43 -15.23 -2.99
N VAL A 49 1.27 -13.94 -3.31
CA VAL A 49 0.22 -13.11 -2.71
C VAL A 49 -1.14 -13.57 -3.22
N ASP A 50 -2.00 -14.06 -2.32
CA ASP A 50 -3.33 -14.53 -2.67
C ASP A 50 -4.28 -13.37 -3.04
N ASP A 51 -4.33 -12.32 -2.21
CA ASP A 51 -5.30 -11.23 -2.35
C ASP A 51 -4.72 -9.88 -1.93
N VAL A 52 -5.22 -8.81 -2.56
CA VAL A 52 -5.01 -7.41 -2.15
C VAL A 52 -6.36 -6.78 -1.85
N ILE A 53 -6.64 -6.55 -0.58
CA ILE A 53 -7.89 -5.93 -0.13
C ILE A 53 -7.66 -4.44 0.12
N TYR A 54 -8.33 -3.59 -0.66
CA TYR A 54 -8.14 -2.14 -0.63
C TYR A 54 -9.46 -1.39 -0.41
N GLY A 55 -9.59 -0.69 0.71
CA GLY A 55 -10.77 0.10 1.04
C GLY A 55 -10.75 1.48 0.35
N CYS A 56 -11.86 1.87 -0.26
CA CYS A 56 -12.06 3.21 -0.84
C CYS A 56 -13.52 3.64 -0.66
N ALA A 57 -13.74 4.87 -0.18
CA ALA A 57 -15.07 5.41 0.12
C ALA A 57 -15.56 6.48 -0.87
N ASN A 58 -14.80 6.74 -1.94
CA ASN A 58 -15.08 7.76 -2.95
C ASN A 58 -15.90 7.18 -4.11
#